data_AF-A0A4U7DA51-F1
#
_entry.id   AF-A0A4U7DA51-F1
#
_cell.length_a   1.000
_cell.length_b   1.000
_cell.length_c   1.000
_cell.angle_alpha   90.00
_cell.angle_beta   90.00
_cell.angle_gamma   90.00
#
_symmetry.space_group_name_H-M   'P 1'
#
loop_
_entity.id
_entity.type
_entity.pdbx_description
1 polymer ?
#
loop_
_entity_poly.entity_id
_entity_poly.type
_entity_poly.pdbx_seq_one_letter_code
_entity_poly.pdbx_strand_id
1 'polypeptide(L)'
;MTGAETFGAVSLVPPLLAIVLAMVTRKPVLSLFLGIWSGAAIYTTNHGVVQTLDWLVSSIGESTFNAKIMLIVLFLGAGVALIWRLGGANA
;
A
#
# COMPACT_ATOMS: atom_id res chain seq x y z
N MET A 1 5.47 -26.85 16.52
CA MET A 1 4.09 -26.31 16.56
C MET A 1 4.19 -24.80 16.36
N THR A 2 4.49 -24.35 15.13
CA THR A 2 5.22 -23.07 15.00
C THR A 2 5.05 -22.48 13.60
N GLY A 3 4.31 -21.38 13.49
CA GLY A 3 4.23 -20.56 12.28
C GLY A 3 2.93 -19.76 12.13
N ALA A 4 1.78 -20.39 12.39
CA ALA A 4 0.47 -19.73 12.26
C ALA A 4 0.13 -18.79 13.44
N GLU A 5 0.77 -18.98 14.59
CA GLU A 5 0.41 -18.27 15.84
C GLU A 5 1.16 -16.94 16.04
N THR A 6 2.25 -16.67 15.30
CA THR A 6 3.10 -15.49 15.56
C THR A 6 2.55 -14.19 14.97
N PHE A 7 1.72 -14.26 13.92
CA PHE A 7 1.09 -13.07 13.33
C PHE A 7 -0.40 -13.21 13.01
N GLY A 8 -1.04 -14.36 13.31
CA GLY A 8 -2.41 -14.66 12.89
C GLY A 8 -3.44 -13.58 13.25
N ALA A 9 -3.50 -13.18 14.53
CA ALA A 9 -4.39 -12.11 14.98
C ALA A 9 -3.88 -10.71 14.61
N VAL A 10 -2.56 -10.53 14.51
CA VAL A 10 -1.93 -9.22 14.27
C VAL A 10 -2.05 -8.79 12.80
N SER A 11 -2.08 -9.74 11.86
CA SER A 11 -2.28 -9.49 10.41
C SER A 11 -3.68 -8.98 10.06
N LEU A 12 -4.65 -9.07 10.99
CA LEU A 12 -5.98 -8.46 10.85
C LEU A 12 -5.98 -6.97 11.19
N VAL A 13 -4.97 -6.49 11.93
CA VAL A 13 -4.88 -5.08 12.33
C VAL A 13 -4.81 -4.13 11.11
N PRO A 14 -3.96 -4.36 10.08
CA PRO A 14 -3.88 -3.47 8.93
C PRO A 14 -5.18 -3.36 8.12
N PRO A 15 -5.87 -4.48 7.76
CA PRO A 15 -7.16 -4.41 7.06
C PRO A 15 -8.27 -3.75 7.88
N LEU A 16 -8.39 -4.08 9.18
CA LEU A 16 -9.42 -3.50 10.04
C LEU A 16 -9.21 -2.00 10.24
N LEU A 17 -7.96 -1.59 10.42
CA LEU A 17 -7.58 -0.18 10.53
C LEU A 17 -7.93 0.58 9.24
N ALA A 18 -7.68 -0.01 8.07
CA ALA A 18 -8.08 0.57 6.79
C ALA A 18 -9.61 0.71 6.64
N ILE A 19 -10.39 -0.25 7.12
CA ILE A 19 -11.86 -0.18 7.02
C ILE A 19 -12.39 0.92 7.96
N VAL A 20 -11.93 0.94 9.21
CA VAL A 20 -12.36 1.92 10.22
C VAL A 20 -11.99 3.34 9.80
N LEU A 21 -10.74 3.56 9.39
CA LEU A 21 -10.30 4.87 8.92
C LEU A 21 -11.05 5.31 7.65
N ALA A 22 -11.44 4.39 6.76
CA ALA A 22 -12.18 4.73 5.55
C ALA A 22 -13.60 5.20 5.89
N MET A 23 -14.24 4.55 6.86
CA MET A 23 -15.57 4.94 7.35
C MET A 23 -15.54 6.32 8.03
N VAL A 24 -14.54 6.58 8.86
CA VAL A 24 -14.42 7.85 9.60
C VAL A 24 -14.01 9.01 8.67
N THR A 25 -12.96 8.82 7.87
CA THR A 25 -12.41 9.90 7.03
C THR A 25 -13.17 10.13 5.72
N ARG A 26 -14.05 9.19 5.34
CA ARG A 26 -14.71 9.14 4.03
C ARG A 26 -13.72 9.27 2.85
N LYS A 27 -12.46 8.91 3.06
CA LYS A 27 -11.36 9.00 2.09
C LYS A 27 -10.67 7.63 1.97
N PRO A 28 -11.13 6.75 1.08
CA PRO A 28 -10.64 5.37 1.01
C PRO A 28 -9.15 5.29 0.65
N VAL A 29 -8.63 6.21 -0.19
CA VAL A 29 -7.22 6.21 -0.61
C VAL A 29 -6.26 6.45 0.56
N LEU A 30 -6.53 7.47 1.39
CA LEU A 30 -5.72 7.76 2.58
C LEU A 30 -5.79 6.63 3.59
N SER A 31 -6.98 6.04 3.73
CA SER A 31 -7.19 4.94 4.65
C SER A 31 -6.44 3.66 4.25
N LEU A 32 -6.49 3.31 2.96
CA LEU A 32 -5.79 2.15 2.42
C LEU A 32 -4.27 2.30 2.60
N PHE A 33 -3.74 3.50 2.35
CA PHE A 33 -2.34 3.81 2.58
C PHE A 33 -1.95 3.60 4.05
N LEU A 34 -2.70 4.19 4.98
CA LEU A 34 -2.41 4.06 6.43
C LEU A 34 -2.55 2.63 6.93
N GLY A 35 -3.52 1.87 6.41
CA GLY A 35 -3.66 0.45 6.68
C GLY A 35 -2.42 -0.34 6.27
N ILE A 36 -2.05 -0.29 4.99
CA ILE A 36 -0.88 -1.04 4.47
C ILE A 36 0.41 -0.59 5.18
N TRP A 37 0.57 0.71 5.43
CA TRP A 37 1.71 1.26 6.16
C TRP A 37 1.79 0.73 7.59
N SER A 38 0.66 0.64 8.29
CA SER A 38 0.60 0.04 9.63
C SER A 38 1.04 -1.42 9.61
N GLY A 39 0.69 -2.18 8.56
CA GLY A 39 1.17 -3.56 8.39
C GLY A 39 2.68 -3.64 8.19
N ALA A 40 3.25 -2.76 7.36
CA ALA A 40 4.69 -2.67 7.17
C ALA A 40 5.43 -2.25 8.45
N ALA A 41 4.88 -1.32 9.22
CA ALA A 41 5.46 -0.87 10.48
C ALA A 41 5.44 -1.98 11.55
N ILE A 42 4.39 -2.80 11.59
CA ILE A 42 4.32 -3.97 12.48
C ILE A 42 5.38 -5.02 12.07
N TYR A 43 5.55 -5.26 10.77
CA TYR A 43 6.53 -6.23 10.28
C TYR A 43 7.98 -5.81 10.56
N THR A 44 8.27 -4.51 10.43
CA THR A 44 9.64 -3.97 10.54
C THR A 44 9.98 -3.42 11.93
N THR A 45 8.97 -3.23 12.81
CA THR A 45 9.09 -2.55 14.10
C THR A 45 9.73 -1.15 13.99
N ASN A 46 9.64 -0.52 12.81
CA ASN A 46 10.25 0.78 12.50
C ASN A 46 9.31 1.61 11.62
N HIS A 47 9.51 2.92 11.55
CA HIS A 47 8.78 3.80 10.64
C HIS A 47 9.21 3.63 9.17
N GLY A 48 10.29 2.88 8.92
CA GLY A 48 10.45 2.03 7.73
C GLY A 48 10.56 2.69 6.36
N VAL A 49 10.66 4.02 6.24
CA VAL A 49 10.71 4.70 4.93
C VAL A 49 11.85 4.14 4.08
N VAL A 50 13.09 4.15 4.59
CA VAL A 50 14.27 3.60 3.87
C VAL A 50 14.04 2.14 3.46
N GLN A 51 13.45 1.34 4.35
CA GLN A 51 13.17 -0.07 4.08
C GLN A 51 12.12 -0.27 2.97
N THR A 52 11.13 0.63 2.84
CA THR A 52 10.21 0.59 1.71
C THR A 52 10.90 0.87 0.38
N LEU A 53 11.94 1.70 0.35
CA LEU A 53 12.74 1.93 -0.85
C LEU A 53 13.60 0.70 -1.18
N ASP A 54 14.18 0.05 -0.17
CA ASP A 54 14.95 -1.20 -0.38
C ASP A 54 14.04 -2.32 -0.94
N TRP A 55 12.82 -2.47 -0.42
CA TRP A 55 11.84 -3.42 -0.95
C TRP A 55 11.39 -3.07 -2.36
N LEU A 56 11.25 -1.78 -2.68
CA LEU A 56 10.93 -1.32 -4.03
C LEU A 56 12.03 -1.76 -5.02
N VAL A 57 13.29 -1.48 -4.68
CA VAL A 57 14.44 -1.84 -5.53
C VAL A 57 14.57 -3.37 -5.65
N SER A 58 14.45 -4.10 -4.55
CA SER A 58 14.49 -5.57 -4.55
C SER A 58 13.38 -6.16 -5.42
N SER A 59 12.14 -5.68 -5.27
CA SER A 59 10.98 -6.18 -6.02
C SER A 59 11.14 -6.01 -7.53
N ILE A 60 11.74 -4.90 -7.97
CA ILE A 60 12.04 -4.65 -9.39
C ILE A 60 13.17 -5.57 -9.88
N GLY A 61 14.20 -5.79 -9.07
CA GLY A 61 15.35 -6.62 -9.41
C GLY A 61 15.06 -8.13 -9.45
N GLU A 62 14.07 -8.60 -8.66
CA GLU A 62 13.76 -10.03 -8.54
C GLU A 62 13.07 -10.62 -9.77
N SER A 63 12.18 -9.89 -10.43
CA SER A 63 11.42 -10.43 -11.55
C SER A 63 10.88 -9.36 -12.50
N THR A 64 10.98 -9.64 -13.80
CA THR A 64 10.34 -8.82 -14.84
C THR A 64 8.82 -8.79 -14.70
N PHE A 65 8.20 -9.78 -14.04
CA PHE A 65 6.76 -9.76 -13.74
C PHE A 65 6.41 -8.67 -12.72
N ASN A 66 7.14 -8.59 -11.62
CA ASN A 66 6.95 -7.57 -10.59
C ASN A 66 7.16 -6.18 -11.20
N ALA A 67 8.24 -6.01 -11.97
CA ALA A 67 8.53 -4.75 -12.66
C ALA A 67 7.39 -4.33 -13.62
N LYS A 68 6.80 -5.27 -14.36
CA LYS A 68 5.62 -4.99 -15.24
C LYS A 68 4.43 -4.49 -14.43
N ILE A 69 4.09 -5.14 -13.32
CA ILE A 69 2.97 -4.72 -12.48
C ILE A 69 3.22 -3.32 -11.89
N MET A 70 4.43 -3.06 -11.39
CA MET A 70 4.78 -1.74 -10.86
C MET A 70 4.70 -0.64 -11.92
N LEU A 71 5.16 -0.93 -13.14
CA LEU A 71 5.03 -0.01 -14.28
C LEU A 71 3.56 0.31 -14.57
N ILE A 72 2.69 -0.70 -14.62
CA ILE A 72 1.25 -0.50 -14.88
C ILE A 72 0.60 0.31 -13.76
N VAL A 73 0.90 0.02 -12.49
CA VAL A 73 0.35 0.76 -11.35
C VAL A 73 0.84 2.22 -11.34
N LEU A 74 2.11 2.45 -11.69
CA LEU A 74 2.67 3.80 -11.85
C LEU A 74 1.92 4.59 -12.94
N PHE A 75 1.72 3.99 -14.11
CA PHE A 75 0.96 4.62 -15.20
C PHE A 75 -0.52 4.81 -14.86
N LEU A 76 -1.14 3.88 -14.13
CA LEU A 76 -2.51 4.01 -13.66
C LEU A 76 -2.64 5.22 -12.72
N GLY A 77 -1.73 5.37 -11.76
CA GLY A 77 -1.72 6.50 -10.84
C GLY A 77 -1.48 7.84 -11.56
N ALA A 78 -0.50 7.89 -12.45
CA ALA A 78 -0.22 9.07 -13.27
C ALA A 78 -1.39 9.43 -14.20
N GLY A 79 -2.04 8.43 -14.79
CA GLY A 79 -3.22 8.60 -15.64
C GLY A 79 -4.40 9.19 -14.90
N VAL A 80 -4.71 8.68 -13.70
CA VAL A 80 -5.77 9.25 -12.84
C VAL A 80 -5.47 10.70 -12.49
N ALA A 81 -4.23 11.01 -12.09
CA ALA A 81 -3.82 12.38 -11.78
C ALA A 81 -3.91 13.32 -12.99
N LEU A 82 -3.55 12.82 -14.19
CA LEU A 82 -3.67 13.58 -15.44
C LEU A 82 -5.13 13.88 -15.78
N ILE A 83 -6.02 12.90 -15.66
CA ILE A 83 -7.46 13.07 -15.91
C ILE A 83 -8.05 14.13 -14.98
N TRP A 84 -7.66 14.11 -13.69
CA TRP A 84 -8.10 15.11 -12.72
C TRP A 84 -7.63 16.51 -13.10
N ARG A 85 -6.37 16.65 -13.56
CA ARG A 85 -5.80 17.94 -13.98
C ARG A 85 -6.42 18.47 -15.28
N LEU A 86 -6.87 17.59 -16.17
CA LEU A 86 -7.56 17.96 -17.42
C LEU A 86 -9.05 18.32 -17.22
N GLY A 87 -9.56 18.27 -15.98
CA GLY A 87 -10.96 18.60 -15.67
C GLY A 87 -11.95 17.46 -15.91
N GLY A 88 -11.48 16.25 -16.25
CA GLY A 88 -12.35 15.09 -16.48
C GLY A 88 -13.08 14.60 -15.23
N ALA A 89 -12.68 15.05 -14.03
CA ALA A 89 -13.35 14.73 -12.77
C ALA A 89 -14.48 15.71 -12.40
N ASN A 90 -14.64 16.81 -13.13
CA ASN A 90 -15.65 17.86 -12.90
C ASN A 90 -16.64 18.01 -14.07
N ALA A 91 -16.70 17.04 -14.99
CA ALA A 91 -17.63 17.00 -16.12
C ALA A 91 -18.81 16.07 -15.84
#